data_AF-A0A066YH89-F1
#
_entry.id   AF-A0A066YH89-F1
#
_cell.length_a   1.000
_cell.length_b   1.000
_cell.length_c   1.000
_cell.angle_alpha   90.00
_cell.angle_beta   90.00
_cell.angle_gamma   90.00
#
_symmetry.space_group_name_H-M   'P 1'
#
loop_
_entity.id
_entity.type
_entity.pdbx_description
1 polymer ?
#
loop_
_entity_poly.entity_id
_entity_poly.type
_entity_poly.pdbx_seq_one_letter_code
_entity_poly.pdbx_strand_id
1 'polypeptide(L)' 'MVAVHAVGADPDVPEDPLPTTLCGLDTASMEHARYERTAPGQPWYPPHLAAQRCPECERALRAL' A
#
# COMPACT_ATOMS: atom_id res chain seq x y z
N MET A 1 -7.26 16.48 -0.13
CA MET A 1 -6.00 16.00 0.47
C MET A 1 -5.73 14.65 -0.14
N VAL A 2 -4.54 14.43 -0.71
CA VAL A 2 -4.18 13.13 -1.32
C VAL A 2 -3.72 12.20 -0.19
N ALA A 3 -4.21 10.96 -0.18
CA ALA A 3 -3.82 9.94 0.77
C ALA A 3 -3.21 8.75 0.02
N VAL A 4 -2.20 8.14 0.62
CA VAL A 4 -1.50 6.98 0.10
C VAL A 4 -2.03 5.74 0.80
N HIS A 5 -2.58 4.83 0.01
CA HIS A 5 -3.18 3.60 0.49
C HIS A 5 -2.22 2.43 0.29
N ALA A 6 -2.08 1.60 1.32
CA ALA A 6 -1.31 0.36 1.21
C ALA A 6 -2.17 -0.73 0.58
N VAL A 7 -1.57 -1.48 -0.34
CA VAL A 7 -2.17 -2.65 -1.02
C VAL A 7 -1.13 -3.77 -1.08
N GLY A 8 -1.57 -5.00 -0.85
CA GLY A 8 -0.71 -6.17 -1.00
C GLY A 8 -0.30 -6.39 -2.47
N ALA A 9 0.83 -7.05 -2.68
CA ALA A 9 1.20 -7.56 -3.99
C ALA A 9 0.44 -8.85 -4.29
N ASP A 10 0.06 -9.05 -5.54
CA ASP A 10 -0.49 -10.32 -5.99
C ASP A 10 0.58 -11.42 -5.85
N PRO A 11 0.24 -12.59 -5.27
CA PRO A 11 1.22 -13.66 -5.03
C PRO A 11 1.72 -14.32 -6.32
N ASP A 12 0.93 -14.29 -7.39
CA ASP A 12 1.28 -14.84 -8.69
C ASP A 12 2.00 -13.80 -9.56
N VAL A 13 1.68 -12.51 -9.37
CA VAL A 13 2.29 -11.37 -10.08
C VAL A 13 2.71 -10.28 -9.08
N PRO A 14 3.90 -10.36 -8.47
CA PRO A 14 4.31 -9.46 -7.38
C PRO A 14 4.38 -7.97 -7.73
N GLU A 15 4.36 -7.64 -9.02
CA GLU A 15 4.33 -6.28 -9.54
C GLU A 15 2.92 -5.70 -9.66
N ASP A 16 1.89 -6.54 -9.60
CA ASP A 16 0.50 -6.14 -9.65
C ASP A 16 -0.05 -5.95 -8.22
N PRO A 17 -0.72 -4.83 -7.95
CA PRO A 17 -1.43 -4.64 -6.71
C PRO A 17 -2.69 -5.49 -6.70
N LEU A 18 -3.10 -5.95 -5.51
CA LEU A 18 -4.41 -6.55 -5.32
C LEU A 18 -5.55 -5.57 -5.71
N PRO A 19 -6.76 -6.06 -6.06
CA PRO A 19 -7.88 -5.21 -6.47
C PRO A 19 -8.37 -4.24 -5.39
N THR A 20 -8.05 -4.54 -4.12
CA THR A 20 -8.48 -3.73 -2.98
C THR A 20 -7.31 -3.41 -2.05
N THR A 21 -7.25 -2.14 -1.66
CA THR A 21 -6.35 -1.65 -0.60
C THR A 21 -6.69 -2.27 0.76
N LEU A 22 -5.77 -2.18 1.71
CA LEU A 22 -5.99 -2.67 3.08
C LEU A 22 -7.15 -1.99 3.82
N CYS A 23 -7.55 -0.78 3.39
CA CYS A 23 -8.74 -0.10 3.92
C CYS A 23 -10.02 -0.39 3.12
N GLY A 24 -9.98 -1.25 2.10
CA GLY A 24 -11.14 -1.70 1.34
C GLY A 24 -11.52 -0.82 0.14
N LEU A 25 -10.66 0.11 -0.27
CA LEU A 25 -10.87 0.90 -1.50
C LEU A 25 -10.35 0.18 -2.73
N ASP A 26 -11.05 0.38 -3.85
CA ASP A 26 -10.71 -0.15 -5.16
C ASP A 26 -9.44 0.51 -5.74
N THR A 27 -8.49 -0.32 -6.21
CA THR A 27 -7.20 0.15 -6.73
C THR A 27 -7.24 0.60 -8.18
N ALA A 28 -8.27 0.23 -8.96
CA ALA A 28 -8.36 0.60 -10.37
C ALA A 28 -8.57 2.12 -10.56
N SER A 29 -9.11 2.80 -9.55
CA SER A 29 -9.31 4.25 -9.55
C SER A 29 -8.11 5.07 -9.04
N MET A 30 -7.02 4.42 -8.63
CA MET A 30 -5.88 5.07 -7.96
C MET A 30 -4.65 5.20 -8.86
N GLU A 31 -3.84 6.22 -8.60
CA GLU A 31 -2.48 6.28 -9.15
C GLU A 31 -1.59 5.27 -8.43
N HIS A 32 -0.87 4.44 -9.20
CA HIS A 32 0.00 3.40 -8.65
C HIS A 32 1.41 3.92 -8.50
N ALA A 33 1.81 4.19 -7.26
CA ALA A 33 3.22 4.45 -6.94
C ALA A 33 3.96 3.10 -6.89
N ARG A 34 4.83 2.84 -7.86
CA ARG A 34 5.67 1.62 -7.88
C ARG A 34 6.68 1.69 -6.72
N TYR A 35 6.36 0.99 -5.63
CA TYR A 35 7.22 0.86 -4.46
C TYR A 35 7.32 -0.61 -4.08
N GLU A 36 8.52 -1.16 -4.22
CA GLU A 36 8.80 -2.55 -3.90
C GLU A 36 9.56 -2.64 -2.58
N ARG A 37 9.11 -3.54 -1.70
CA ARG A 37 9.83 -3.91 -0.49
C ARG A 37 10.79 -5.05 -0.81
N THR A 38 12.08 -4.77 -0.87
CA THR A 38 13.13 -5.73 -1.21
C THR A 38 13.59 -6.61 -0.04
N ALA A 39 13.16 -6.31 1.19
CA ALA A 39 13.52 -7.09 2.38
C ALA A 39 12.40 -7.16 3.43
N PRO A 40 12.34 -8.25 4.23
CA PRO A 40 11.48 -8.31 5.40
C PRO A 40 11.74 -7.13 6.36
N GLY A 41 10.68 -6.57 6.92
CA GLY A 41 10.77 -5.44 7.86
C GLY A 41 10.96 -4.06 7.21
N GLN A 42 11.12 -3.96 5.88
CA GLN A 42 11.06 -2.67 5.22
C GLN A 42 9.68 -2.02 5.36
N PRO A 43 9.61 -0.67 5.46
CA PRO A 43 8.36 0.06 5.54
C PRO A 43 7.42 -0.26 4.38
N TRP A 44 6.11 -0.15 4.62
CA TRP A 44 5.09 -0.29 3.57
C TRP A 44 4.97 0.93 2.65
N TYR A 45 5.60 2.04 3.01
CA TYR A 45 5.50 3.30 2.29
C TYR A 45 6.88 3.83 1.93
N PRO A 46 7.05 4.43 0.74
CA PRO A 46 8.22 5.23 0.44
C PRO A 46 8.41 6.34 1.48
N PRO A 47 9.66 6.66 1.88
CA PRO A 47 9.93 7.71 2.87
C PRO A 47 9.30 9.07 2.51
N HIS A 48 9.28 9.42 1.22
CA HIS A 48 8.73 10.69 0.74
C HIS A 48 7.18 10.77 0.79
N LEU A 49 6.51 9.63 0.96
CA LEU A 49 5.04 9.53 1.08
C LEU A 49 4.58 9.22 2.51
N ALA A 50 5.50 9.04 3.46
CA ALA A 50 5.17 8.68 4.84
C ALA A 50 4.25 9.69 5.55
N ALA A 51 4.26 10.96 5.13
CA ALA A 51 3.36 11.98 5.69
C ALA A 51 1.91 11.88 5.17
N GLN A 52 1.69 11.20 4.05
CA GLN A 52 0.39 11.13 3.36
C GLN A 52 -0.32 9.78 3.58
N ARG A 53 0.15 8.96 4.52
CA ARG A 53 -0.37 7.61 4.76
C ARG A 53 -1.85 7.65 5.18
N CYS A 54 -2.64 6.77 4.58
CA CYS A 54 -4.01 6.54 5.02
C CYS A 54 -4.02 5.96 6.44
N PRO A 55 -4.69 6.61 7.42
CA PRO A 55 -4.75 6.13 8.81
C PRO A 55 -5.39 4.74 8.95
N GLU A 56 -6.36 4.41 8.09
CA GLU A 56 -7.06 3.13 8.10
C GLU A 56 -6.17 1.99 7.61
N CYS A 57 -5.41 2.22 6.52
CA CYS A 57 -4.39 1.28 6.05
C CYS A 57 -3.31 1.08 7.13
N GLU A 58 -2.86 2.15 7.77
CA GLU A 58 -1.91 2.09 8.89
C GLU A 58 -2.42 1.26 10.07
N ARG A 59 -3.72 1.35 10.39
CA ARG A 59 -4.34 0.52 11.42
C ARG A 59 -4.40 -0.95 11.00
N ALA A 60 -4.75 -1.23 9.74
CA ALA A 60 -4.78 -2.59 9.21
C ALA A 60 -3.38 -3.22 9.23
N LEU A 61 -2.34 -2.47 8.84
CA LEU A 61 -0.95 -2.91 8.87
C LEU A 61 -0.45 -3.28 10.26
N ARG A 62 -0.89 -2.56 11.30
CA ARG A 62 -0.55 -2.89 12.70
C ARG A 62 -1.22 -4.16 13.22
N ALA A 63 -2.22 -4.67 12.51
CA ALA A 63 -2.97 -5.88 12.88
C ALA A 63 -2.52 -7.12 12.08
N LEU A 64 -1.59 -6.97 11.13
CA LEU A 64 -0.94 -8.06 10.38
C LEU A 64 0.29 -8.56 11.15
#